data_AF-A0A392RQZ9-F1
#
_entry.id   AF-A0A392RQZ9-F1
#
_cell.length_a   1.000
_cell.length_b   1.000
_cell.length_c   1.000
_cell.angle_alpha   90.00
_cell.angle_beta   90.00
_cell.angle_gamma   90.00
#
_symmetry.space_group_name_H-M   'P 1'
#
loop_
_entity.id
_entity.type
_entity.pdbx_description
1 polymer ?
#
loop_
_entity_poly.entity_id
_entity_poly.type
_entity_poly.pdbx_seq_one_letter_code
_entity_poly.pdbx_strand_id
1 'polypeptide(L)'
;EDSQPKPLIKRFEHIWLKDDTSHQIIKEEWDKTEGNTQTKLLKVFEKIYKWGNEKYGNVPRQITKVQHQIQELKDTIPTKGDLEQIKKLEYKLDDLIKHEEEWWAQRA
;
A
#
# COMPACT_ATOMS: atom_id res chain seq x y z
N GLU A 1 -15.78 9.58 -28.87
CA GLU A 1 -14.55 8.80 -29.11
C GLU A 1 -14.08 8.18 -27.80
N ASP A 2 -13.83 6.88 -27.86
CA ASP A 2 -13.09 6.00 -26.95
C ASP A 2 -12.93 6.40 -25.47
N SER A 3 -13.81 5.88 -24.61
CA SER A 3 -13.58 5.80 -23.16
C SER A 3 -13.53 4.33 -22.75
N GLN A 4 -12.63 3.55 -23.35
CA GLN A 4 -12.31 2.24 -22.78
C GLN A 4 -11.43 2.45 -21.53
N PRO A 5 -11.80 1.92 -20.35
CA PRO A 5 -10.93 1.99 -19.19
C PRO A 5 -9.62 1.27 -19.52
N LYS A 6 -8.50 1.99 -19.44
CA LYS A 6 -7.16 1.45 -19.68
C LYS A 6 -7.01 0.16 -18.85
N PRO A 7 -6.60 -0.96 -19.44
CA PRO A 7 -6.43 -2.19 -18.68
C PRO A 7 -5.42 -1.94 -17.56
N LEU A 8 -5.84 -2.15 -16.32
CA LEU A 8 -4.97 -2.09 -15.16
C LEU A 8 -3.95 -3.22 -15.30
N ILE A 9 -2.75 -2.87 -15.78
CA ILE A 9 -1.65 -3.82 -15.90
C ILE A 9 -1.23 -4.18 -14.48
N LYS A 10 -1.62 -5.37 -14.03
CA LYS A 10 -1.16 -5.94 -12.77
C LYS A 10 0.33 -6.22 -12.90
N ARG A 11 1.17 -5.55 -12.11
CA ARG A 11 2.63 -5.75 -12.08
C ARG A 11 3.07 -6.17 -10.69
N PHE A 12 4.11 -7.00 -10.62
CA PHE A 12 4.79 -7.29 -9.38
C PHE A 12 5.67 -6.10 -9.00
N GLU A 13 5.63 -5.68 -7.73
CA GLU A 13 6.41 -4.55 -7.26
C GLU A 13 7.54 -5.02 -6.34
N HIS A 14 8.75 -4.55 -6.58
CA HIS A 14 9.93 -4.96 -5.82
C HIS A 14 9.81 -4.60 -4.33
N ILE A 15 9.09 -3.53 -3.97
CA ILE A 15 8.83 -3.16 -2.57
C ILE A 15 8.17 -4.30 -1.77
N TRP A 16 7.43 -5.18 -2.44
CA TRP A 16 6.85 -6.35 -1.79
C TRP A 16 7.94 -7.26 -1.22
N LEU A 17 9.09 -7.40 -1.90
CA LEU A 17 10.20 -8.26 -1.46
C LEU A 17 10.91 -7.74 -0.20
N LYS A 18 10.79 -6.44 0.12
CA LYS A 18 11.33 -5.89 1.37
C LYS A 18 10.51 -6.31 2.60
N ASP A 19 9.30 -6.80 2.39
CA ASP A 19 8.38 -7.19 3.45
C ASP A 19 8.29 -8.71 3.54
N ASP A 20 8.68 -9.30 4.67
CA ASP A 20 8.67 -10.74 4.90
C ASP A 20 7.28 -11.38 4.72
N THR A 21 6.20 -10.60 4.91
CA THR A 21 4.83 -11.06 4.69
C THR A 21 4.61 -11.49 3.23
N SER A 22 5.32 -10.86 2.29
CA SER A 22 5.21 -11.23 0.87
C SER A 22 5.68 -12.67 0.62
N HIS A 23 6.82 -13.06 1.22
CA HIS A 23 7.38 -14.40 1.13
C HIS A 23 6.47 -15.42 1.80
N GLN A 24 5.89 -15.07 2.95
CA GLN A 24 4.93 -15.93 3.63
C GLN A 24 3.68 -16.17 2.80
N ILE A 25 3.10 -15.12 2.19
CA ILE A 25 1.91 -15.22 1.34
C ILE A 25 2.21 -16.08 0.09
N ILE A 26 3.36 -15.85 -0.56
CA ILE A 26 3.77 -16.65 -1.72
C ILE A 26 3.86 -18.12 -1.33
N LYS A 27 4.55 -18.43 -0.24
CA LYS A 27 4.78 -19.81 0.21
C LYS A 27 3.48 -20.51 0.60
N GLU A 28 2.63 -19.84 1.37
CA GLU A 28 1.34 -20.39 1.82
C GLU A 28 0.41 -20.67 0.63
N GLU A 29 0.25 -19.70 -0.27
CA GLU A 29 -0.66 -19.86 -1.41
C GLU A 29 -0.10 -20.83 -2.46
N TRP A 30 1.23 -20.95 -2.57
CA TRP A 30 1.89 -21.94 -3.43
C TRP A 30 1.69 -23.37 -2.94
N ASP A 31 1.76 -23.60 -1.62
CA ASP A 31 1.56 -24.91 -1.02
C ASP A 31 0.08 -25.32 -1.07
N LYS A 32 -0.81 -24.38 -0.80
CA LYS A 32 -2.26 -24.58 -0.78
C LYS A 32 -2.88 -24.81 -2.16
N THR A 33 -2.31 -24.22 -3.22
CA THR A 33 -2.89 -24.36 -4.56
C THR A 33 -2.55 -25.73 -5.14
N GLU A 34 -3.53 -26.46 -5.64
CA GLU A 34 -3.31 -27.69 -6.41
C GLU A 34 -3.40 -27.42 -7.92
N GLY A 35 -2.74 -28.25 -8.73
CA GLY A 35 -2.75 -28.16 -10.19
C GLY A 35 -1.39 -27.87 -10.82
N ASN A 36 -1.40 -27.49 -12.10
CA ASN A 36 -0.18 -27.23 -12.86
C ASN A 36 0.53 -25.94 -12.39
N THR A 37 1.83 -25.85 -12.67
CA THR A 37 2.68 -24.72 -12.27
C THR A 37 2.11 -23.37 -12.73
N GLN A 38 1.50 -23.32 -13.91
CA GLN A 38 0.92 -22.09 -14.45
C GLN A 38 -0.28 -21.61 -13.62
N THR A 39 -1.16 -22.52 -13.21
CA THR A 39 -2.32 -22.20 -12.35
C THR A 39 -1.86 -21.76 -10.96
N LYS A 40 -0.85 -22.44 -10.40
CA LYS A 40 -0.23 -22.02 -9.14
C LYS A 40 0.31 -20.60 -9.20
N LEU A 41 1.10 -20.29 -10.24
CA LEU A 41 1.68 -18.97 -10.43
C LEU A 41 0.61 -17.89 -10.55
N LEU A 42 -0.46 -18.13 -11.32
CA LEU A 42 -1.55 -17.17 -11.46
C LEU A 42 -2.25 -16.89 -10.13
N LYS A 43 -2.59 -17.93 -9.36
CA LYS A 43 -3.25 -17.74 -8.05
C LYS A 43 -2.37 -17.02 -7.04
N VAL A 44 -1.10 -17.42 -6.95
CA VAL A 44 -0.12 -16.74 -6.08
C VAL A 44 0.03 -15.29 -6.49
N PHE A 45 0.13 -15.01 -7.79
CA PHE A 45 0.25 -13.65 -8.31
C PHE A 45 -0.98 -12.80 -7.99
N GLU A 46 -2.19 -13.33 -8.14
CA GLU A 46 -3.41 -12.60 -7.78
C GLU A 46 -3.50 -12.32 -6.28
N LYS A 47 -3.09 -13.28 -5.45
CA LYS A 47 -3.11 -13.14 -4.00
C LYS A 47 -2.12 -12.08 -3.52
N ILE A 48 -0.87 -12.16 -3.98
CA ILE A 48 0.16 -11.18 -3.60
C ILE A 48 -0.12 -9.80 -4.20
N TYR A 49 -0.68 -9.75 -5.41
CA TYR A 49 -1.10 -8.48 -6.01
C TYR A 49 -2.20 -7.82 -5.19
N LYS A 50 -3.20 -8.59 -4.74
CA LYS A 50 -4.27 -8.06 -3.89
C LYS A 50 -3.71 -7.53 -2.56
N TRP A 51 -2.87 -8.32 -1.88
CA TRP A 51 -2.21 -7.89 -0.65
C TRP A 51 -1.34 -6.63 -0.88
N GLY A 52 -0.56 -6.61 -1.94
CA GLY A 52 0.31 -5.48 -2.29
C GLY A 52 -0.50 -4.23 -2.60
N ASN A 53 -1.63 -4.36 -3.29
CA ASN A 53 -2.53 -3.24 -3.55
C ASN A 53 -3.26 -2.76 -2.28
N GLU A 54 -3.64 -3.66 -1.37
CA GLU A 54 -4.24 -3.28 -0.10
C GLU A 54 -3.24 -2.54 0.81
N LYS A 55 -1.99 -3.02 0.85
CA LYS A 55 -0.93 -2.50 1.72
C LYS A 55 -0.25 -1.25 1.15
N TYR A 56 0.16 -1.29 -0.11
CA TYR A 56 0.92 -0.23 -0.80
C TYR A 56 0.06 0.57 -1.78
N GLY A 57 -0.90 -0.06 -2.46
CA GLY A 57 -1.77 0.64 -3.44
C GLY A 57 -2.69 1.70 -2.83
N ASN A 58 -2.97 1.61 -1.52
CA ASN A 58 -3.73 2.62 -0.78
C ASN A 58 -2.86 3.69 -0.11
N VAL A 59 -1.52 3.65 -0.23
CA VAL A 59 -0.63 4.64 0.41
C VAL A 59 -1.00 6.09 0.05
N PRO A 60 -1.23 6.47 -1.21
CA PRO A 60 -1.66 7.84 -1.53
C PRO A 60 -2.99 8.20 -0.87
N ARG A 61 -3.94 7.27 -0.82
CA ARG A 61 -5.25 7.46 -0.17
C ARG A 61 -5.13 7.55 1.35
N GLN A 62 -4.17 6.84 1.95
CA GLN A 62 -3.85 6.94 3.37
C GLN A 62 -3.17 8.28 3.70
N ILE A 63 -2.26 8.76 2.84
CA ILE A 63 -1.64 10.08 2.94
C ILE A 63 -2.72 11.17 2.93
N THR A 64 -3.64 11.15 1.96
CA THR A 64 -4.76 12.11 1.90
C THR A 64 -5.64 12.04 3.15
N LYS A 65 -5.93 10.83 3.64
CA LYS A 65 -6.74 10.65 4.86
C LYS A 65 -6.04 11.22 6.09
N VAL A 66 -4.75 10.96 6.27
CA VAL A 66 -3.97 11.47 7.39
C VAL A 66 -3.83 12.99 7.31
N GLN A 67 -3.62 13.55 6.12
CA GLN A 67 -3.62 15.00 5.90
C GLN A 67 -4.97 15.64 6.28
N HIS A 68 -6.09 15.03 5.89
CA HIS A 68 -7.42 15.51 6.26
C HIS A 68 -7.63 15.48 7.78
N GLN A 69 -7.23 14.39 8.45
CA GLN A 69 -7.32 14.29 9.90
C GLN A 69 -6.46 15.33 10.63
N ILE A 70 -5.28 15.66 10.09
CA ILE A 70 -4.43 16.73 10.62
C ILE A 70 -5.09 18.10 10.42
N GLN A 71 -5.74 18.35 9.29
CA GLN A 71 -6.47 19.60 9.06
C GLN A 71 -7.67 19.75 10.00
N GLU A 72 -8.48 18.70 10.19
CA GLU A 72 -9.64 18.75 11.10
C GLU A 72 -9.23 19.04 12.55
N LEU A 73 -8.12 18.45 13.02
CA LEU A 73 -7.57 18.71 14.35
C LEU A 73 -6.91 20.10 14.48
N LYS A 74 -6.48 20.71 13.36
CA LYS A 74 -5.92 22.07 13.34
C LYS A 74 -7.00 23.16 13.23
N ASP A 75 -8.17 22.84 12.67
CA ASP A 75 -9.31 23.74 12.51
C ASP A 75 -10.16 23.86 13.80
N THR A 76 -10.08 22.87 14.69
CA THR A 76 -10.66 22.90 16.03
C THR A 76 -9.69 23.54 17.04
N ILE A 77 -10.19 24.27 18.05
CA ILE A 77 -9.37 24.90 19.08
C ILE A 77 -8.54 23.80 19.78
N PRO A 78 -7.22 23.74 19.56
CA PRO A 78 -6.47 22.54 19.87
C PRO A 78 -6.22 22.43 21.38
N THR A 79 -6.67 21.32 21.98
CA THR A 79 -6.29 20.96 23.35
C THR A 79 -4.88 20.38 23.34
N LYS A 80 -4.18 20.37 24.49
CA LYS A 80 -2.83 19.76 24.59
C LYS A 80 -2.77 18.31 24.06
N GLY A 81 -3.85 17.53 24.24
CA GLY A 81 -3.97 16.17 23.72
C GLY A 81 -4.10 16.10 22.19
N ASP A 82 -4.77 17.06 21.57
CA ASP A 82 -4.90 17.16 20.11
C ASP A 82 -3.54 17.47 19.46
N LEU A 83 -2.70 18.30 20.11
CA LEU A 83 -1.34 18.59 19.67
C LEU A 83 -0.43 17.34 19.68
N GLU A 84 -0.57 16.46 20.67
CA GLU A 84 0.17 15.18 20.70
C GLU A 84 -0.33 14.22 19.62
N GLN A 85 -1.64 14.17 19.36
CA GLN A 85 -2.20 13.37 18.27
C GLN A 85 -1.77 13.88 16.89
N ILE A 86 -1.78 15.20 16.67
CA ILE A 86 -1.26 15.83 15.44
C ILE A 86 0.19 15.42 15.24
N LYS A 87 1.03 15.53 16.26
CA LYS A 87 2.46 15.17 16.15
C LYS A 87 2.66 13.70 15.79
N LYS A 88 1.86 12.81 16.38
CA LYS A 88 1.89 11.36 16.06
C LYS A 88 1.42 11.07 14.64
N LEU A 89 0.41 11.79 14.16
CA LEU A 89 -0.07 11.70 12.78
C LEU A 89 0.94 12.28 11.79
N GLU A 90 1.64 13.36 12.13
CA GLU A 90 2.72 13.95 11.32
C GLU A 90 3.91 12.98 11.19
N TYR A 91 4.35 12.32 12.27
CA TYR A 91 5.36 11.26 12.17
C TYR A 91 4.93 10.09 11.28
N LYS A 92 3.66 9.69 11.39
CA LYS A 92 3.10 8.62 10.55
C LYS A 92 3.00 9.05 9.08
N LEU A 93 2.74 10.33 8.83
CA LEU A 93 2.71 10.89 7.48
C LEU A 93 4.11 10.92 6.86
N ASP A 94 5.11 11.34 7.62
CA ASP A 94 6.52 11.36 7.18
C ASP A 94 7.01 9.95 6.78
N ASP A 95 6.67 8.94 7.59
CA ASP A 95 6.98 7.54 7.30
C ASP A 95 6.28 7.01 6.03
N LEU A 96 5.02 7.40 5.81
CA LEU A 96 4.26 7.05 4.60
C LEU A 96 4.81 7.75 3.34
N ILE A 97 5.20 9.03 3.45
CA ILE A 97 5.81 9.78 2.35
C ILE A 97 7.17 9.18 1.98
N LYS A 98 7.99 8.84 2.98
CA LYS A 98 9.29 8.20 2.75
C LYS A 98 9.15 6.83 2.05
N HIS A 99 8.17 6.03 2.48
CA HIS A 99 7.82 4.79 1.78
C HIS A 99 7.36 5.04 0.34
N GLU A 100 6.62 6.12 0.09
CA GLU A 100 6.18 6.52 -1.24
C GLU A 100 7.35 7.03 -2.11
N GLU A 101 8.28 7.81 -1.56
CA GLU A 101 9.50 8.26 -2.24
C GLU A 101 10.39 7.07 -2.62
N GLU A 102 10.56 6.09 -1.73
CA GLU A 102 11.24 4.83 -2.05
C GLU A 102 10.51 4.04 -3.15
N TRP A 103 9.16 4.10 -3.17
CA TRP A 103 8.33 3.47 -4.20
C TRP A 103 8.44 4.18 -5.56
N TRP A 104 8.54 5.52 -5.58
CA TRP A 104 8.68 6.34 -6.79
C TRP A 104 10.10 6.32 -7.36
N ALA A 105 11.14 6.36 -6.51
CA ALA A 105 12.54 6.29 -6.94
C ALA A 105 12.87 4.99 -7.70
N GLN A 106 12.07 3.95 -7.50
CA GLN A 106 12.20 2.66 -8.19
C GLN A 106 11.51 2.64 -9.57
N ARG A 107 10.66 3.63 -9.86
CA ARG A 107 9.88 3.76 -11.10
C ARG A 107 10.40 4.86 -12.04
N ALA A 108 11.28 5.75 -11.55
CA ALA A 108 12.01 6.75 -12.35
C ALA A 108 13.20 6.09 -13.08
#